data_AF-A0A8E2URE5-F1
#
_entry.id   AF-A0A8E2URE5-F1
#
_cell.length_a   1.000
_cell.length_b   1.000
_cell.length_c   1.000
_cell.angle_alpha   90.00
_cell.angle_beta   90.00
_cell.angle_gamma   90.00
#
_symmetry.space_group_name_H-M   'P 1'
#
loop_
_entity.id
_entity.type
_entity.pdbx_description
1 polymer ?
#
loop_
_entity_poly.entity_id
_entity_poly.type
_entity_poly.pdbx_seq_one_letter_code
_entity_poly.pdbx_strand_id
1 'polypeptide(L)'
;MTYRNESAWIQPAAPAARSTQARSTAEYRALDAAHHIHPFSDMGALNRAGSRVIVKADGVYLWDSDGNKIIDGMAGLWCVNVGYGRKELADAAY
;
A
#
# COMPACT_ATOMS: atom_id res chain seq x y z
N MET A 1 -23.68 -3.38 -57.11
CA MET A 1 -22.41 -2.93 -56.48
C MET A 1 -22.76 -2.51 -55.05
N THR A 2 -22.80 -3.45 -54.12
CA THR A 2 -23.21 -3.21 -52.71
C THR A 2 -21.99 -2.82 -51.88
N TYR A 3 -22.05 -1.63 -51.28
CA TYR A 3 -20.99 -1.07 -50.44
C TYR A 3 -20.96 -1.80 -49.09
N ARG A 4 -19.87 -2.52 -48.79
CA ARG A 4 -19.61 -3.11 -47.47
C ARG A 4 -19.27 -1.98 -46.50
N ASN A 5 -20.00 -1.89 -45.39
CA ASN A 5 -19.58 -1.08 -44.25
C ASN A 5 -18.43 -1.81 -43.53
N GLU A 6 -17.32 -1.11 -43.31
CA GLU A 6 -16.22 -1.57 -42.47
C GLU A 6 -16.01 -0.52 -41.38
N SER A 7 -16.75 -0.68 -40.29
CA SER A 7 -16.52 0.05 -39.04
C SER A 7 -16.51 -0.96 -37.89
N ALA A 8 -15.62 -1.94 -38.00
CA ALA A 8 -15.23 -2.79 -36.89
C ALA A 8 -14.19 -2.05 -36.03
N TRP A 9 -14.66 -1.10 -35.24
CA TRP A 9 -13.85 -0.54 -34.16
C TRP A 9 -13.52 -1.66 -33.17
N ILE A 10 -12.25 -2.01 -33.06
CA ILE A 10 -11.73 -2.90 -32.01
C ILE A 10 -11.99 -2.19 -30.67
N GLN A 11 -12.98 -2.66 -29.91
CA GLN A 11 -13.19 -2.22 -28.54
C GLN A 11 -11.97 -2.68 -27.70
N PRO A 12 -11.29 -1.79 -26.96
CA PRO A 12 -10.28 -2.24 -26.01
C PRO A 12 -10.97 -3.14 -24.97
N ALA A 13 -10.36 -4.30 -24.68
CA ALA A 13 -10.85 -5.19 -23.65
C ALA A 13 -11.02 -4.40 -22.34
N ALA A 14 -12.19 -4.49 -21.73
CA ALA A 14 -12.46 -3.88 -20.43
C ALA A 14 -11.36 -4.31 -19.44
N PRO A 15 -10.81 -3.39 -18.61
CA PRO A 15 -9.79 -3.76 -17.64
C PRO A 15 -10.37 -4.85 -16.74
N ALA A 16 -9.70 -6.01 -16.71
CA ALA A 16 -10.08 -7.10 -15.83
C ALA A 16 -10.20 -6.56 -14.41
N ALA A 17 -11.33 -6.80 -13.75
CA ALA A 17 -11.54 -6.41 -12.37
C ALA A 17 -10.37 -6.95 -11.54
N ARG A 18 -9.54 -6.05 -10.99
CA ARG A 18 -8.49 -6.45 -10.06
C ARG A 18 -9.17 -7.06 -8.86
N SER A 19 -9.01 -8.38 -8.71
CA SER A 19 -9.25 -9.06 -7.43
C SER A 19 -8.48 -8.30 -6.36
N THR A 20 -9.18 -7.62 -5.44
CA THR A 20 -8.59 -7.05 -4.23
C THR A 20 -8.37 -8.18 -3.23
N GLN A 21 -7.59 -9.19 -3.62
CA GLN A 21 -7.11 -10.18 -2.66
C GLN A 21 -6.11 -9.47 -1.75
N ALA A 22 -6.33 -9.58 -0.44
CA ALA A 22 -5.38 -9.07 0.54
C ALA A 22 -4.04 -9.80 0.32
N ARG A 23 -3.00 -9.05 -0.05
CA ARG A 23 -1.64 -9.60 -0.18
C ARG A 23 -1.14 -10.05 1.18
N SER A 24 -0.41 -11.16 1.20
CA SER A 24 0.34 -11.63 2.36
C SER A 24 1.53 -10.72 2.67
N THR A 25 2.06 -10.81 3.90
CA THR A 25 3.31 -10.12 4.27
C THR A 25 4.45 -10.44 3.30
N ALA A 26 4.58 -11.70 2.90
CA ALA A 26 5.65 -12.14 2.00
C ALA A 26 5.54 -11.46 0.62
N GLU A 27 4.32 -11.34 0.08
CA GLU A 27 4.08 -10.65 -1.19
C GLU A 27 4.39 -9.15 -1.10
N TYR A 28 4.01 -8.48 0.00
CA TYR A 28 4.36 -7.08 0.21
C TYR A 28 5.88 -6.88 0.27
N ARG A 29 6.60 -7.72 1.03
CA ARG A 29 8.06 -7.66 1.15
C ARG A 29 8.76 -7.92 -0.18
N ALA A 30 8.26 -8.86 -0.99
CA ALA A 30 8.82 -9.16 -2.30
C ALA A 30 8.67 -7.96 -3.27
N LEU A 31 7.49 -7.33 -3.28
CA LEU A 31 7.24 -6.15 -4.12
C LEU A 31 8.06 -4.94 -3.66
N ASP A 32 8.16 -4.73 -2.36
CA ASP A 32 8.97 -3.67 -1.75
C ASP A 32 10.45 -3.83 -2.12
N ALA A 33 11.02 -5.03 -1.93
CA ALA A 33 12.42 -5.31 -2.27
C ALA A 33 12.71 -5.15 -3.78
N ALA A 34 11.74 -5.45 -4.64
CA ALA A 34 11.89 -5.35 -6.09
C ALA A 34 11.80 -3.92 -6.62
N HIS A 35 11.11 -3.00 -5.92
CA HIS A 35 10.66 -1.75 -6.53
C HIS A 35 10.79 -0.50 -5.65
N HIS A 36 11.07 -0.62 -4.36
CA HIS A 36 11.05 0.52 -3.44
C HIS A 36 12.42 0.76 -2.79
N ILE A 37 12.93 1.98 -2.92
CA ILE A 37 14.18 2.42 -2.30
C ILE A 37 13.84 3.18 -1.02
N HIS A 38 14.14 2.60 0.14
CA HIS A 38 13.82 3.17 1.45
C HIS A 38 14.78 4.31 1.83
N PRO A 39 14.27 5.37 2.48
CA PRO A 39 15.13 6.44 2.98
C PRO A 39 16.05 5.92 4.10
N PHE A 40 17.27 6.47 4.17
CA PHE A 40 18.26 6.21 5.23
C PHE A 40 18.51 4.71 5.53
N SER A 41 18.45 3.86 4.51
CA SER A 41 18.52 2.40 4.67
C SER A 41 19.62 1.78 3.80
N ASP A 42 20.25 0.71 4.31
CA ASP A 42 21.01 -0.22 3.47
C ASP A 42 20.05 -1.14 2.73
N MET A 43 19.89 -0.91 1.43
CA MET A 43 18.95 -1.65 0.59
C MET A 43 19.28 -3.14 0.48
N GLY A 44 20.58 -3.49 0.44
CA GLY A 44 20.99 -4.89 0.32
C GLY A 44 20.64 -5.68 1.58
N ALA A 45 20.92 -5.10 2.76
CA ALA A 45 20.57 -5.70 4.04
C ALA A 45 19.04 -5.77 4.24
N LEU A 46 18.33 -4.67 3.96
CA LEU A 46 16.87 -4.59 4.13
C LEU A 46 16.14 -5.60 3.26
N ASN A 47 16.51 -5.72 1.97
CA ASN A 47 15.85 -6.65 1.04
C ASN A 47 16.04 -8.11 1.44
N ARG A 48 17.17 -8.47 2.07
CA ARG A 48 17.41 -9.83 2.59
C ARG A 48 16.63 -10.13 3.86
N ALA A 49 16.54 -9.16 4.78
CA ALA A 49 15.81 -9.32 6.04
C ALA A 49 14.28 -9.26 5.83
N GLY A 50 13.83 -8.51 4.82
CA GLY A 50 12.43 -8.19 4.58
C GLY A 50 11.97 -7.00 5.42
N SER A 51 11.32 -6.03 4.77
CA SER A 51 10.79 -4.85 5.46
C SER A 51 9.60 -5.20 6.36
N ARG A 52 9.47 -4.48 7.49
CA ARG A 52 8.24 -4.54 8.29
C ARG A 52 7.15 -3.74 7.56
N VAL A 53 5.97 -4.33 7.42
CA VAL A 53 4.84 -3.73 6.71
C VAL A 53 3.80 -3.31 7.74
N ILE A 54 3.61 -2.01 7.94
CA ILE A 54 2.57 -1.46 8.84
C ILE A 54 1.26 -1.32 8.06
N VAL A 55 0.16 -1.88 8.57
CA VAL A 55 -1.13 -1.96 7.86
C VAL A 55 -2.27 -1.22 8.55
N LYS A 56 -2.13 -0.90 9.84
CA LYS A 56 -3.13 -0.17 10.61
C LYS A 56 -2.48 0.62 11.74
N ALA A 57 -3.12 1.71 12.14
CA ALA A 57 -2.77 2.50 13.31
C ALA A 57 -4.03 3.05 14.00
N ASP A 58 -3.99 3.23 15.32
CA ASP A 58 -5.08 3.75 16.16
C ASP A 58 -4.52 4.24 17.50
N GLY A 59 -4.83 5.49 17.88
CA GLY A 59 -4.27 6.11 19.08
C GLY A 59 -2.74 6.19 19.01
N VAL A 60 -2.05 5.50 19.91
CA VAL A 60 -0.57 5.40 19.96
C VAL A 60 -0.04 4.05 19.46
N TYR A 61 -0.89 3.23 18.83
CA TYR A 61 -0.55 1.87 18.43
C TYR A 61 -0.48 1.69 16.93
N LEU A 62 0.44 0.82 16.49
CA LEU A 62 0.58 0.33 15.14
C LEU A 62 0.31 -1.18 15.10
N TRP A 63 -0.15 -1.66 13.96
CA TRP A 63 -0.27 -3.08 13.64
C TRP A 63 0.49 -3.37 12.35
N ASP A 64 1.39 -4.35 12.41
CA ASP A 64 2.04 -4.87 11.22
C ASP A 64 1.20 -5.96 10.53
N SER A 65 1.58 -6.32 9.30
CA SER A 65 0.89 -7.33 8.50
C SER A 65 0.99 -8.75 9.08
N ASP A 66 1.91 -8.98 10.02
CA ASP A 66 2.06 -10.24 10.76
C ASP A 66 1.16 -10.27 12.02
N GLY A 67 0.42 -9.18 12.29
CA GLY A 67 -0.57 -9.09 13.37
C GLY A 67 -0.02 -8.52 14.69
N ASN A 68 1.25 -8.11 14.73
CA ASN A 68 1.87 -7.59 15.96
C ASN A 68 1.34 -6.19 16.28
N LYS A 69 0.95 -5.96 17.55
CA LYS A 69 0.58 -4.64 18.07
C LYS A 69 1.78 -3.98 18.74
N ILE A 70 2.12 -2.77 18.31
CA ILE A 70 3.34 -2.06 18.70
C ILE A 70 2.97 -0.68 19.26
N ILE A 71 3.58 -0.27 20.38
CA ILE A 71 3.49 1.13 20.85
C ILE A 71 4.43 1.98 20.01
N ASP A 72 3.89 3.02 19.39
CA ASP A 72 4.68 4.02 18.67
C ASP A 72 5.06 5.16 19.61
N GLY A 73 6.24 5.02 20.24
CA GLY A 73 6.82 6.04 21.10
C GLY A 73 7.37 7.26 20.35
N MET A 74 7.40 7.22 19.01
CA MET A 74 8.01 8.25 18.16
C MET A 74 6.96 9.13 17.47
N ALA A 75 5.68 8.75 17.53
CA ALA A 75 4.61 9.38 16.77
C ALA A 75 4.93 9.44 15.26
N GLY A 76 5.25 8.28 14.70
CA GLY A 76 5.70 8.08 13.31
C GLY A 76 7.16 8.49 13.17
N LEU A 77 7.35 9.68 12.61
CA LEU A 77 8.64 10.37 12.63
C LEU A 77 8.43 11.77 13.21
N TRP A 78 8.07 11.83 14.50
CA TRP A 78 7.88 13.06 15.27
C TRP A 78 6.75 13.97 14.77
N CYS A 79 5.73 13.40 14.13
CA CYS A 79 4.72 14.20 13.42
C CYS A 79 3.26 13.86 13.78
N VAL A 80 2.98 12.70 14.34
CA VAL A 80 1.61 12.26 14.64
C VAL A 80 1.19 12.67 16.06
N ASN A 81 1.28 13.97 16.35
CA ASN A 81 1.17 14.50 17.73
C ASN A 81 -0.21 14.28 18.38
N VAL A 82 -1.27 14.22 17.58
CA VAL A 82 -2.65 14.01 18.06
C VAL A 82 -3.10 12.54 18.00
N GLY A 83 -2.16 11.63 17.73
CA GLY A 83 -2.40 10.20 17.56
C GLY A 83 -3.02 9.83 16.21
N TYR A 84 -3.00 8.53 15.93
CA TYR A 84 -3.58 7.94 14.72
C TYR A 84 -5.10 7.77 14.83
N GLY A 85 -5.79 7.71 13.68
CA GLY A 85 -7.21 7.34 13.64
C GLY A 85 -8.20 8.48 13.93
N ARG A 86 -7.76 9.74 13.87
CA ARG A 86 -8.64 10.91 14.08
C ARG A 86 -9.60 11.09 12.91
N LYS A 87 -10.82 10.58 13.05
CA LYS A 87 -11.88 10.68 12.04
C LYS A 87 -12.16 12.13 11.66
N GLU A 88 -12.07 13.06 12.60
CA GLU A 88 -12.29 14.49 12.36
C GLU A 88 -11.28 15.07 11.34
N LEU A 89 -10.04 14.58 11.32
CA LEU A 89 -9.03 15.01 10.35
C LEU A 89 -9.28 14.41 8.96
N ALA A 90 -9.76 13.16 8.90
CA ALA A 90 -10.17 12.57 7.64
C ALA A 90 -11.37 13.33 7.06
N ASP A 91 -12.41 13.54 7.87
CA ASP A 91 -13.65 14.25 7.48
C ASP A 91 -13.40 15.69 7.03
N ALA A 92 -12.31 16.32 7.45
CA ALA A 92 -11.91 17.66 6.98
C ALA A 92 -11.14 17.65 5.64
N ALA A 93 -10.59 16.51 5.23
CA ALA A 93 -9.69 16.41 4.07
C ALA A 93 -10.38 15.98 2.76
N TYR A 94 -11.51 15.28 2.86
CA TYR A 94 -12.32 14.82 1.71
C TYR A 94 -13.64 15.58 1.61
#